data_AF-A0AAU6WRV7-F1
#
_entry.id   AF-A0AAU6WRV7-F1
#
_cell.length_a   1.000
_cell.length_b   1.000
_cell.length_c   1.000
_cell.angle_alpha   90.00
_cell.angle_beta   90.00
_cell.angle_gamma   90.00
#
_symmetry.space_group_name_H-M   'P 1'
#
loop_
_entity.id
_entity.type
_entity.pdbx_description
1 polymer ?
#
loop_
_entity_poly.entity_id
_entity_poly.type
_entity_poly.pdbx_seq_one_letter_code
_entity_poly.pdbx_strand_id
1 'polypeptide(L)'
;MALKFIPTAEGYYNFENNKYIYNYTDHLGNIRLSYFNNGSSLEVLEENNYYPFGMKHEGYNVLVGNPAYKYGYNGKELQTESGMHDYGARFYMADIGRWGVIDAMSEKYRRWSPYTMQSIILSDLLTRMAMIHCMVKKHKWLSHE
;
A
#
# COMPACT_ATOMS: atom_id res chain seq x y z
N MET A 1 -3.25 -24.60 5.56
CA MET A 1 -2.81 -23.21 5.29
C MET A 1 -1.58 -22.95 6.16
N ALA A 2 -0.46 -22.58 5.56
CA ALA A 2 0.72 -22.10 6.29
C ALA A 2 0.87 -20.57 6.08
N LEU A 3 1.39 -19.88 7.08
CA LEU A 3 1.65 -18.44 7.02
C LEU A 3 2.82 -18.16 6.07
N LYS A 4 2.65 -17.25 5.11
CA LYS A 4 3.70 -16.94 4.11
C LYS A 4 4.70 -15.90 4.58
N PHE A 5 4.23 -14.82 5.19
CA PHE A 5 5.08 -13.74 5.70
C PHE A 5 4.43 -13.04 6.89
N ILE A 6 5.25 -12.33 7.69
CA ILE A 6 4.79 -11.37 8.70
C ILE A 6 5.41 -10.01 8.37
N PRO A 7 4.60 -8.94 8.22
CA PRO A 7 5.11 -7.59 8.02
C PRO A 7 5.69 -7.01 9.31
N THR A 8 6.74 -6.21 9.17
CA THR A 8 7.39 -5.45 10.24
C THR A 8 7.56 -3.99 9.81
N ALA A 9 8.04 -3.13 10.71
CA ALA A 9 8.18 -1.69 10.41
C ALA A 9 9.20 -1.40 9.29
N GLU A 10 10.25 -2.22 9.19
CA GLU A 10 11.37 -2.03 8.26
C GLU A 10 11.32 -2.99 7.05
N GLY A 11 10.34 -3.88 7.00
CA GLY A 11 10.30 -4.94 5.99
C GLY A 11 9.35 -6.07 6.34
N TYR A 12 9.79 -7.31 6.18
CA TYR A 12 8.99 -8.49 6.52
C TYR A 12 9.84 -9.74 6.70
N TYR A 13 9.33 -10.68 7.49
CA TYR A 13 9.90 -12.02 7.60
C TYR A 13 9.20 -12.97 6.64
N ASN A 14 9.96 -13.67 5.80
CA ASN A 14 9.46 -14.69 4.89
C ASN A 14 9.65 -16.09 5.49
N PHE A 15 8.55 -16.81 5.70
CA PHE A 15 8.54 -18.16 6.27
C PHE A 15 8.91 -19.25 5.25
N GLU A 16 8.75 -18.98 3.96
CA GLU A 16 9.11 -19.95 2.91
C GLU A 16 10.63 -20.08 2.81
N ASN A 17 11.35 -18.95 2.93
CA ASN A 17 12.80 -18.89 2.83
C ASN A 17 13.51 -18.79 4.19
N ASN A 18 12.76 -18.67 5.29
CA ASN A 18 13.27 -18.40 6.65
C ASN A 18 14.25 -17.20 6.72
N LYS A 19 14.00 -16.16 5.91
CA LYS A 19 14.85 -14.98 5.80
C LYS A 19 14.05 -13.72 6.13
N TYR A 20 14.73 -12.79 6.80
CA TYR A 20 14.21 -11.44 6.98
C TYR A 20 14.61 -10.56 5.80
N ILE A 21 13.65 -9.84 5.24
CA ILE A 21 13.82 -8.98 4.07
C ILE A 21 13.59 -7.54 4.53
N TYR A 22 14.55 -6.67 4.23
CA TYR A 22 14.51 -5.25 4.53
C TYR A 22 14.02 -4.48 3.32
N ASN A 23 13.16 -3.50 3.56
CA ASN A 23 12.62 -2.61 2.55
C ASN A 23 13.20 -1.21 2.73
N TYR A 24 13.85 -0.70 1.69
CA TYR A 24 14.23 0.70 1.62
C TYR A 24 13.09 1.51 1.00
N THR A 25 12.48 2.37 1.80
CA THR A 25 11.36 3.20 1.38
C THR A 25 11.79 4.63 1.08
N ASP A 26 11.15 5.26 0.10
CA ASP A 26 11.27 6.71 -0.09
C ASP A 26 10.43 7.51 0.92
N HIS A 27 10.51 8.83 0.87
CA HIS A 27 9.80 9.75 1.76
C HIS A 27 8.26 9.68 1.65
N LEU A 28 7.73 9.09 0.56
CA LEU A 28 6.29 8.87 0.37
C LEU A 28 5.88 7.46 0.84
N GLY A 29 6.83 6.62 1.25
CA GLY A 29 6.60 5.25 1.67
C GLY A 29 6.56 4.24 0.52
N ASN A 30 7.09 4.58 -0.66
CA ASN A 30 7.24 3.59 -1.74
C ASN A 30 8.47 2.72 -1.49
N ILE A 31 8.32 1.41 -1.60
CA ILE A 31 9.43 0.46 -1.47
C ILE A 31 10.26 0.49 -2.75
N ARG A 32 11.49 1.04 -2.69
CA ARG A 32 12.40 1.19 -3.84
C ARG A 32 13.37 0.03 -4.01
N LEU A 33 13.79 -0.56 -2.89
CA LEU A 33 14.77 -1.65 -2.88
C LEU A 33 14.40 -2.63 -1.77
N SER A 34 14.34 -3.90 -2.11
CA SER A 34 14.18 -5.00 -1.16
C SER A 34 15.47 -5.80 -1.15
N TYR A 35 16.06 -6.02 0.02
CA TYR A 35 17.33 -6.72 0.14
C TYR A 35 17.36 -7.58 1.41
N PHE A 36 18.24 -8.58 1.44
CA PHE A 36 18.45 -9.41 2.61
C PHE A 36 19.94 -9.66 2.84
N ASN A 37 20.28 -10.03 4.07
CA ASN A 37 21.63 -10.41 4.45
C ASN A 37 21.77 -11.94 4.39
N ASN A 38 22.73 -12.44 3.61
CA ASN A 38 23.04 -13.88 3.51
C ASN A 38 24.14 -14.32 4.49
N GLY A 39 24.45 -13.50 5.50
CA GLY A 39 25.47 -13.73 6.53
C GLY A 39 26.83 -13.13 6.18
N SER A 40 27.21 -13.12 4.89
CA SER A 40 28.50 -12.61 4.41
C SER A 40 28.39 -11.38 3.52
N SER A 41 27.24 -11.21 2.84
CA SER A 41 27.01 -10.14 1.86
C SER A 41 25.52 -9.77 1.81
N LEU A 42 25.27 -8.51 1.43
CA LEU A 42 23.92 -8.00 1.15
C LEU A 42 23.55 -8.38 -0.29
N GLU A 43 22.42 -9.06 -0.45
CA GLU A 43 21.88 -9.44 -1.74
C GLU A 43 20.59 -8.65 -2.01
N VAL A 44 20.50 -8.07 -3.20
CA VAL A 44 19.30 -7.37 -3.66
C VAL A 44 18.29 -8.39 -4.15
N LEU A 45 17.10 -8.37 -3.58
CA LEU A 45 16.00 -9.25 -3.94
C LEU A 45 15.13 -8.65 -5.04
N GLU A 46 14.85 -7.35 -4.96
CA GLU A 46 14.01 -6.63 -5.93
C GLU A 46 14.36 -5.15 -5.94
N GLU A 47 14.35 -4.55 -7.12
CA GLU A 47 14.43 -3.10 -7.31
C GLU A 47 13.14 -2.59 -7.96
N ASN A 48 12.57 -1.55 -7.39
CA ASN A 48 11.25 -1.03 -7.73
C ASN A 48 11.33 0.46 -8.04
N ASN A 49 11.07 0.80 -9.30
CA ASN A 49 10.97 2.17 -9.76
C ASN A 49 9.52 2.47 -10.13
N TYR A 50 8.96 3.58 -9.63
CA TYR A 50 7.57 3.95 -9.85
C TYR A 50 7.47 5.27 -10.63
N TYR A 51 6.54 5.30 -11.58
CA TYR A 51 6.02 6.52 -12.17
C TYR A 51 5.29 7.36 -11.10
N PRO A 52 5.10 8.67 -11.31
CA PRO A 52 4.46 9.55 -10.33
C PRO A 52 3.05 9.09 -9.89
N PHE A 53 2.34 8.33 -10.72
CA PHE A 53 1.00 7.82 -10.44
C PHE A 53 0.97 6.39 -9.90
N GLY A 54 2.13 5.76 -9.66
CA GLY A 54 2.24 4.47 -8.99
C GLY A 54 2.44 3.25 -9.90
N MET A 55 2.42 3.42 -11.22
CA MET A 55 2.83 2.33 -12.12
C MET A 55 4.29 1.98 -11.90
N LYS A 56 4.60 0.69 -11.79
CA LYS A 56 5.98 0.21 -11.75
C LYS A 56 6.59 0.30 -13.15
N HIS A 57 7.83 0.79 -13.23
CA HIS A 57 8.61 0.76 -14.46
C HIS A 57 8.96 -0.68 -14.82
N GLU A 58 8.79 -1.05 -16.08
CA GLU A 58 9.24 -2.33 -16.61
C GLU A 58 10.58 -2.18 -17.35
N GLY A 59 11.40 -3.24 -17.37
CA GLY A 59 12.65 -3.29 -18.14
C GLY A 59 13.93 -2.87 -17.41
N TYR A 60 13.83 -2.34 -16.18
CA TYR A 60 14.99 -2.13 -15.30
C TYR A 60 15.12 -3.32 -14.34
N ASN A 61 16.32 -3.93 -14.26
CA ASN A 61 16.72 -5.00 -13.33
C ASN A 61 15.60 -6.03 -13.02
N VAL A 62 15.49 -7.07 -13.85
CA VAL A 62 14.44 -8.12 -13.75
C VAL A 62 14.73 -9.09 -12.59
N LEU A 63 14.66 -8.58 -11.36
CA LEU A 63 14.67 -9.38 -10.15
C LEU A 63 13.21 -9.66 -9.77
N VAL A 64 12.84 -10.95 -9.72
CA VAL A 64 11.43 -11.39 -9.62
C VAL A 64 10.87 -11.27 -8.19
N GLY A 65 11.69 -10.88 -7.21
CA GLY A 65 11.23 -10.62 -5.85
C GLY A 65 10.56 -11.82 -5.18
N ASN A 66 9.76 -11.55 -4.15
CA ASN A 66 8.91 -12.56 -3.52
C ASN A 66 7.47 -12.44 -4.07
N PRO A 67 6.94 -13.46 -4.78
CA PRO A 67 5.60 -13.38 -5.37
C PRO A 67 4.47 -13.28 -4.33
N ALA A 68 4.72 -13.67 -3.08
CA ALA A 68 3.75 -13.53 -2.00
C ALA A 68 3.66 -12.10 -1.44
N TYR A 69 4.71 -11.28 -1.60
CA TYR A 69 4.78 -9.95 -1.03
C TYR A 69 4.45 -8.90 -2.10
N LYS A 70 3.21 -8.40 -2.08
CA LYS A 70 2.66 -7.50 -3.11
C LYS A 70 2.58 -6.03 -2.65
N TYR A 71 3.28 -5.67 -1.58
CA TYR A 71 3.32 -4.31 -1.08
C TYR A 71 4.42 -3.52 -1.76
N GLY A 72 4.13 -2.29 -2.18
CA GLY A 72 5.10 -1.49 -2.93
C GLY A 72 4.83 0.01 -2.87
N TYR A 73 3.89 0.46 -3.69
CA TYR A 73 3.54 1.88 -3.83
C TYR A 73 2.74 2.38 -2.63
N ASN A 74 3.19 3.47 -1.99
CA ASN A 74 2.65 4.05 -0.76
C ASN A 74 2.40 3.02 0.37
N GLY A 75 3.18 1.94 0.40
CA GLY A 75 3.00 0.82 1.32
C GLY A 75 1.66 0.09 1.17
N LYS A 76 0.95 0.27 0.06
CA LYS A 76 -0.33 -0.40 -0.22
C LYS A 76 -0.11 -1.67 -1.03
N GLU A 77 -1.01 -2.62 -0.84
CA GLU A 77 -1.00 -3.90 -1.55
C GLU A 77 -1.50 -3.71 -2.99
N LEU A 78 -0.78 -4.28 -3.95
CA LEU A 78 -1.23 -4.37 -5.33
C LEU A 78 -2.00 -5.67 -5.54
N GLN A 79 -3.22 -5.57 -6.07
CA GLN A 79 -3.97 -6.75 -6.51
C GLN A 79 -3.52 -7.17 -7.89
N THR A 80 -2.92 -8.36 -8.00
CA THR A 80 -2.30 -8.86 -9.25
C THR A 80 -3.33 -9.18 -10.33
N GLU A 81 -4.54 -9.53 -9.93
CA GLU A 81 -5.62 -9.93 -10.84
C GLU A 81 -6.25 -8.70 -11.52
N SER A 82 -6.27 -7.56 -10.84
CA SER A 82 -6.95 -6.34 -11.30
C SER A 82 -6.00 -5.19 -11.62
N GLY A 83 -4.74 -5.25 -11.20
CA GLY A 83 -3.75 -4.18 -11.36
C GLY A 83 -4.03 -2.94 -10.50
N MET A 84 -4.92 -3.05 -9.52
CA MET A 84 -5.33 -1.93 -8.66
C MET A 84 -4.68 -2.01 -7.27
N HIS A 85 -4.33 -0.86 -6.71
CA HIS A 85 -3.83 -0.78 -5.34
C HIS A 85 -4.99 -0.71 -4.33
N ASP A 86 -4.89 -1.49 -3.26
CA ASP A 86 -5.87 -1.55 -2.19
C ASP A 86 -5.56 -0.50 -1.10
N TYR A 87 -6.41 0.53 -1.01
CA TYR A 87 -6.34 1.54 0.05
C TYR A 87 -7.38 1.29 1.16
N GLY A 88 -8.02 0.11 1.18
CA GLY A 88 -9.04 -0.32 2.13
C GLY A 88 -10.42 0.22 1.82
N ALA A 89 -10.57 1.55 1.73
CA ALA A 89 -11.86 2.17 1.43
C ALA A 89 -12.20 2.17 -0.07
N ARG A 90 -11.16 2.21 -0.92
CA ARG A 90 -11.29 2.31 -2.39
C ARG A 90 -10.10 1.64 -3.07
N PHE A 91 -10.31 1.18 -4.30
CA PHE A 91 -9.26 0.70 -5.18
C PHE A 91 -8.73 1.83 -6.07
N TYR A 92 -7.41 1.93 -6.14
CA TYR A 92 -6.70 2.95 -6.88
C TYR A 92 -6.15 2.39 -8.19
N MET A 93 -6.40 3.10 -9.30
CA MET A 93 -5.96 2.73 -10.64
C MET A 93 -4.71 3.53 -10.99
N ALA A 94 -3.55 2.86 -10.99
CA ALA A 94 -2.25 3.49 -11.22
C ALA A 94 -1.98 3.86 -12.68
N ASP A 95 -2.56 3.08 -13.60
CA ASP A 95 -2.51 3.25 -15.06
C ASP A 95 -3.04 4.62 -15.51
N ILE A 96 -4.16 5.05 -14.93
CA ILE A 96 -4.83 6.30 -15.28
C ILE A 96 -4.71 7.37 -14.19
N GLY A 97 -4.12 7.05 -13.04
CA GLY A 97 -4.02 7.95 -11.90
C GLY A 97 -5.41 8.46 -11.47
N ARG A 98 -6.34 7.54 -11.20
CA ARG A 98 -7.68 7.87 -10.64
C ARG A 98 -8.23 6.76 -9.74
N TRP A 99 -9.21 7.09 -8.91
CA TRP A 99 -9.93 6.08 -8.14
C TRP A 99 -10.89 5.31 -9.05
N GLY A 100 -11.02 4.00 -8.81
CA GLY A 100 -11.99 3.17 -9.55
C GLY A 100 -13.45 3.44 -9.18
N VAL A 101 -13.69 4.07 -8.02
CA VAL A 101 -15.03 4.32 -7.47
C VAL A 101 -15.14 5.78 -7.00
N ILE A 102 -16.37 6.32 -7.06
CA ILE A 102 -16.73 7.64 -6.52
C ILE A 102 -16.46 7.69 -5.01
N ASP A 103 -15.89 8.79 -4.52
CA ASP A 103 -15.77 9.01 -3.07
C ASP A 103 -17.14 9.06 -2.38
N ALA A 104 -17.31 8.31 -1.29
CA ALA A 104 -18.54 8.28 -0.51
C ALA A 104 -18.85 9.63 0.16
N MET A 105 -17.83 10.48 0.36
CA MET A 105 -18.00 11.85 0.86
C MET A 105 -18.01 12.92 -0.24
N SER A 106 -18.11 12.52 -1.51
CA SER A 106 -18.10 13.44 -2.65
C SER A 106 -19.14 14.57 -2.54
N GLU A 107 -20.32 14.28 -1.98
CA GLU A 107 -21.39 15.26 -1.78
C GLU A 107 -21.01 16.41 -0.83
N LYS A 108 -20.08 16.17 0.11
CA LYS A 108 -19.62 17.20 1.07
C LYS A 108 -18.68 18.21 0.43
N TYR A 109 -18.01 17.85 -0.66
CA TYR A 109 -16.95 18.64 -1.26
C TYR A 109 -17.26 18.95 -2.72
N ARG A 110 -18.23 19.86 -2.94
CA ARG A 110 -18.69 20.25 -4.28
C ARG A 110 -17.59 20.78 -5.22
N ARG A 111 -16.47 21.28 -4.67
CA ARG A 111 -15.37 21.84 -5.45
C ARG A 111 -14.39 20.80 -5.98
N TRP A 112 -14.42 19.57 -5.46
CA TRP A 112 -13.47 18.53 -5.81
C TRP A 112 -14.18 17.46 -6.64
N SER A 113 -13.50 16.96 -7.68
CA SER A 113 -14.07 15.87 -8.45
C SER A 113 -14.08 14.58 -7.62
N PRO A 114 -15.14 13.76 -7.69
CA PRO A 114 -15.28 12.53 -6.92
C PRO A 114 -14.17 11.49 -7.16
N TYR A 115 -13.36 11.67 -8.20
CA TYR A 115 -12.29 10.76 -8.61
C TYR A 115 -10.88 11.33 -8.43
N THR A 116 -10.71 12.51 -7.82
CA THR A 116 -9.40 13.18 -7.77
C THR A 116 -8.36 12.45 -6.93
N MET A 117 -7.13 12.42 -7.45
CA MET A 117 -5.92 11.89 -6.81
C MET A 117 -5.49 12.64 -5.55
N GLN A 118 -5.78 13.93 -5.47
CA GLN A 118 -5.34 14.79 -4.37
C GLN A 118 -5.89 14.32 -3.01
N SER A 119 -6.94 13.48 -3.04
CA SER A 119 -7.44 12.81 -1.87
C SER A 119 -6.49 11.74 -1.32
N ILE A 120 -5.40 11.30 -1.95
CA ILE A 120 -4.55 10.23 -1.38
C ILE A 120 -3.89 10.68 -0.08
N ILE A 121 -3.22 11.83 -0.09
CA ILE A 121 -2.56 12.44 1.09
C ILE A 121 -3.61 12.76 2.16
N LEU A 122 -4.76 13.28 1.74
CA LEU A 122 -5.87 13.57 2.63
C LEU A 122 -6.63 12.32 3.06
N SER A 123 -6.58 11.20 2.33
CA SER A 123 -7.35 9.98 2.62
C SER A 123 -6.67 9.13 3.67
N ASP A 124 -5.35 9.08 3.77
CA ASP A 124 -4.75 8.39 4.92
C ASP A 124 -5.09 9.14 6.23
N LEU A 125 -5.15 10.48 6.20
CA LEU A 125 -5.62 11.29 7.33
C LEU A 125 -7.13 11.21 7.54
N LEU A 126 -7.95 11.33 6.49
CA LEU A 126 -9.41 11.33 6.55
C LEU A 126 -9.98 9.93 6.77
N THR A 127 -9.37 8.86 6.28
CA THR A 127 -9.80 7.47 6.58
C THR A 127 -9.47 7.16 8.04
N ARG A 128 -8.31 7.59 8.54
CA ARG A 128 -8.00 7.52 9.97
C ARG A 128 -8.98 8.36 10.81
N MET A 129 -9.29 9.59 10.40
CA MET A 129 -10.27 10.44 11.10
C MET A 129 -11.71 9.91 10.97
N ALA A 130 -12.10 9.34 9.84
CA ALA A 130 -13.42 8.76 9.61
C ALA A 130 -13.59 7.44 10.37
N MET A 131 -12.54 6.61 10.46
CA MET A 131 -12.52 5.47 11.38
C MET A 131 -12.63 5.93 12.83
N ILE A 132 -11.89 6.96 13.26
CA ILE A 132 -12.02 7.51 14.61
C ILE A 132 -13.44 8.02 14.85
N HIS A 133 -14.03 8.75 13.91
CA HIS A 133 -15.39 9.24 14.04
C HIS A 133 -16.44 8.10 14.06
N CYS A 134 -16.23 7.04 13.27
CA CYS A 134 -17.08 5.85 13.27
C CYS A 134 -16.93 5.04 14.57
N MET A 135 -15.71 4.86 15.07
CA MET A 135 -15.44 4.20 16.35
C MET A 135 -16.02 5.00 17.52
N VAL A 136 -15.90 6.33 17.52
CA VAL A 136 -16.51 7.21 18.53
C VAL A 136 -18.03 7.13 18.50
N LYS A 137 -18.64 7.06 17.31
CA LYS A 137 -20.10 6.83 17.19
C LYS A 137 -20.51 5.44 17.68
N LYS A 138 -19.72 4.40 17.40
CA LYS A 138 -19.99 3.03 17.85
C LYS A 138 -19.84 2.89 19.37
N HIS A 139 -18.87 3.58 19.97
CA HIS A 139 -18.69 3.63 21.42
C HIS A 139 -19.85 4.36 22.12
N LYS A 140 -20.36 5.45 21.53
CA LYS A 140 -21.57 6.13 22.01
C LYS A 140 -22.83 5.28 21.92
N TRP A 141 -22.90 4.36 20.97
CA TRP A 141 -24.02 3.42 20.86
C TRP A 141 -23.96 2.29 21.91
N LEU A 142 -22.75 1.81 22.24
CA LEU A 142 -22.54 0.77 23.25
C LEU A 142 -22.66 1.26 24.71
N SER A 143 -22.68 2.58 24.94
CA SER A 143 -22.87 3.18 26.27
C SER A 143 -24.32 3.55 26.57
N HIS A 144 -25.26 3.18 25.69
CA HIS A 144 -26.70 3.42 25.83
C HIS A 144 -27.52 2.12 25.96
N GLU A 145 -26.85 1.02 26.30
CA GLU A 145 -27.41 -0.20 26.93
C GLU A 145 -26.81 -0.35 28.34
#